data_AF-A0A522L236-F1
#
_entry.id   AF-A0A522L236-F1
#
_cell.length_a   1.000
_cell.length_b   1.000
_cell.length_c   1.000
_cell.angle_alpha   90.00
_cell.angle_beta   90.00
_cell.angle_gamma   90.00
#
_symmetry.space_group_name_H-M   'P 1'
#
loop_
_entity.id
_entity.type
_entity.pdbx_description
1 polymer ?
#
loop_
_entity_poly.entity_id
_entity_poly.type
_entity_poly.pdbx_seq_one_letter_code
_entity_poly.pdbx_strand_id
1 'polypeptide(L)'
;MVLPRLSEYRVSQIEDQAQRYAVAQEAFWTVGKMPGVRKAIEEKARETGMSVEDVMAKMKPGGEMHELHERYVEAYHNSPDAADHRKAMNKAIDGFVRQYGQAQEEMLAPEQKGNEYFEDYKDRVDDAKDRIFEKAGHVPLLDGEDATHLQKLQAAVAKIIEKVREMVSGFTTMLRGKAGAEKEAVSEPAP
;
A
#
# COMPACT_ATOMS: atom_id res chain seq x y z
N MET A 1 -3.59 -0.14 27.02
CA MET A 1 -4.19 -0.70 25.79
C MET A 1 -3.49 -2.02 25.53
N VAL A 2 -4.24 -3.12 25.37
CA VAL A 2 -3.68 -4.41 24.95
C VAL A 2 -3.81 -4.45 23.44
N LEU A 3 -2.69 -4.57 22.72
CA LEU A 3 -2.70 -4.73 21.27
C LEU A 3 -2.99 -6.20 20.97
N PRO A 4 -3.93 -6.53 20.08
CA PRO A 4 -4.08 -7.92 19.65
C PRO A 4 -2.80 -8.37 18.94
N ARG A 5 -2.51 -9.68 19.01
CA ARG A 5 -1.45 -10.27 18.18
C ARG A 5 -1.93 -10.38 16.73
N LEU A 6 -0.97 -10.28 15.81
CA LEU A 6 -1.13 -10.59 14.40
C LEU A 6 -1.70 -12.00 14.26
N SER A 7 -2.71 -12.11 13.43
CA SER A 7 -3.51 -13.33 13.26
C SER A 7 -3.62 -13.72 11.79
N GLU A 8 -3.86 -15.00 11.53
CA GLU A 8 -4.21 -15.51 10.20
C GLU A 8 -5.36 -14.70 9.56
N TYR A 9 -6.36 -14.32 10.36
CA TYR A 9 -7.46 -13.49 9.88
C TYR A 9 -6.96 -12.13 9.37
N ARG A 10 -6.05 -11.46 10.09
CA ARG A 10 -5.49 -10.19 9.64
C ARG A 10 -4.70 -10.36 8.34
N VAL A 11 -3.83 -11.37 8.28
CA VAL A 11 -2.98 -11.66 7.12
C VAL A 11 -3.85 -11.94 5.89
N SER A 12 -4.84 -12.82 6.01
CA SER A 12 -5.77 -13.12 4.91
C SER A 12 -6.57 -11.90 4.45
N GLN A 13 -6.97 -10.99 5.35
CA GLN A 13 -7.63 -9.74 4.93
C GLN A 13 -6.70 -8.84 4.10
N ILE A 14 -5.41 -8.81 4.39
CA ILE A 14 -4.42 -8.04 3.62
C ILE A 14 -4.21 -8.68 2.25
N GLU A 15 -4.01 -10.00 2.21
CA GLU A 15 -3.87 -10.78 0.98
C GLU A 15 -5.10 -10.63 0.08
N ASP A 16 -6.30 -10.70 0.66
CA ASP A 16 -7.57 -10.50 -0.04
C ASP A 16 -7.64 -9.13 -0.72
N GLN A 17 -7.17 -8.06 -0.07
CA GLN A 17 -7.20 -6.73 -0.70
C GLN A 17 -6.16 -6.61 -1.81
N ALA A 18 -4.96 -7.15 -1.63
CA ALA A 18 -3.95 -7.19 -2.69
C ALA A 18 -4.47 -7.99 -3.91
N GLN A 19 -5.12 -9.13 -3.66
CA GLN A 19 -5.71 -9.95 -4.71
C GLN A 19 -6.88 -9.25 -5.41
N ARG A 20 -7.78 -8.60 -4.66
CA ARG A 20 -8.89 -7.83 -5.24
C ARG A 20 -8.39 -6.69 -6.12
N TYR A 21 -7.31 -6.02 -5.72
CA TYR A 21 -6.66 -5.01 -6.54
C TYR A 21 -6.17 -5.62 -7.86
N ALA A 22 -5.40 -6.71 -7.79
CA ALA A 22 -4.84 -7.38 -8.97
C ALA A 22 -5.93 -7.85 -9.95
N VAL A 23 -7.01 -8.46 -9.44
CA VAL A 23 -8.15 -8.89 -10.27
C VAL A 23 -8.85 -7.71 -10.93
N ALA A 24 -9.12 -6.64 -10.18
CA ALA A 24 -9.74 -5.44 -10.73
C ALA A 24 -8.84 -4.76 -11.77
N GLN A 25 -7.53 -4.76 -11.56
CA GLN A 25 -6.56 -4.18 -12.48
C GLN A 25 -6.47 -4.97 -13.80
N GLU A 26 -6.45 -6.31 -13.75
CA GLU A 26 -6.45 -7.10 -14.98
C GLU A 26 -7.78 -6.93 -15.74
N ALA A 27 -8.91 -6.92 -15.02
CA ALA A 27 -10.21 -6.61 -15.62
C ALA A 27 -10.24 -5.21 -16.26
N PHE A 28 -9.68 -4.19 -15.59
CA PHE A 28 -9.52 -2.85 -16.13
C PHE A 28 -8.77 -2.83 -17.48
N TRP A 29 -7.71 -3.63 -17.63
CA TRP A 29 -6.94 -3.69 -18.86
C TRP A 29 -7.57 -4.51 -19.98
N THR A 30 -8.63 -5.26 -19.71
CA THR A 30 -9.28 -6.15 -20.69
C THR A 30 -10.57 -5.58 -21.29
N VAL A 31 -11.09 -4.49 -20.73
CA VAL A 31 -12.38 -3.89 -21.16
C VAL A 31 -12.22 -2.79 -22.21
N GLY A 32 -13.22 -2.66 -23.08
CA GLY A 32 -13.29 -1.58 -24.06
C GLY A 32 -12.05 -1.44 -24.94
N LYS A 33 -11.49 -0.23 -25.02
CA LYS A 33 -10.27 0.08 -25.78
C LYS A 33 -8.98 -0.08 -24.95
N MET A 34 -9.08 -0.44 -23.67
CA MET A 34 -7.93 -0.56 -22.76
C MET A 34 -6.87 -1.57 -23.21
N PRO A 35 -7.20 -2.72 -23.82
CA PRO A 35 -6.18 -3.65 -24.35
C PRO A 35 -5.27 -2.99 -25.41
N GLY A 36 -5.85 -2.14 -26.25
CA GLY A 36 -5.10 -1.41 -27.28
C GLY A 36 -4.15 -0.38 -26.68
N VAL A 37 -4.56 0.27 -25.59
CA VAL A 37 -3.69 1.19 -24.84
C VAL A 37 -2.56 0.43 -24.16
N ARG A 38 -2.85 -0.69 -23.49
CA ARG A 38 -1.84 -1.55 -22.85
C ARG A 38 -0.76 -1.97 -23.85
N LYS A 39 -1.18 -2.44 -25.04
CA LYS A 39 -0.25 -2.81 -26.12
C LYS A 39 0.63 -1.62 -26.56
N ALA A 40 0.05 -0.44 -26.71
CA ALA A 40 0.80 0.76 -27.10
C ALA A 40 1.84 1.18 -26.04
N ILE A 41 1.54 0.98 -24.75
CA ILE A 41 2.50 1.17 -23.65
C ILE A 41 3.65 0.18 -23.75
N GLU A 42 3.35 -1.11 -23.95
CA GLU A 42 4.36 -2.17 -24.11
C GLU A 42 5.24 -1.96 -25.34
N GLU A 43 4.67 -1.47 -26.45
CA GLU A 43 5.41 -1.08 -27.65
C GLU A 43 6.33 0.11 -27.38
N LYS A 44 5.83 1.15 -26.69
CA LYS A 44 6.64 2.31 -26.34
C LYS A 44 7.80 1.94 -25.42
N ALA A 45 7.57 1.08 -24.43
CA ALA A 45 8.61 0.57 -23.54
C ALA A 45 9.73 -0.14 -24.35
N ARG A 46 9.34 -0.99 -25.30
CA ARG A 46 10.29 -1.69 -26.18
C ARG A 46 11.08 -0.73 -27.08
N GLU A 47 10.43 0.25 -27.69
CA GLU A 47 11.06 1.25 -28.57
C GLU A 47 12.09 2.11 -27.85
N THR A 48 11.82 2.45 -26.59
CA THR A 48 12.63 3.37 -25.78
C THR A 48 13.65 2.67 -24.90
N GLY A 49 13.58 1.33 -24.79
CA GLY A 49 14.40 0.54 -23.86
C GLY A 49 14.03 0.76 -22.39
N MET A 50 12.85 1.34 -22.13
CA MET A 50 12.34 1.60 -20.79
C MET A 50 11.51 0.42 -20.26
N SER A 51 11.34 0.33 -18.95
CA SER A 51 10.33 -0.55 -18.37
C SER A 51 8.91 -0.04 -18.65
N VAL A 52 7.91 -0.91 -18.56
CA VAL A 52 6.50 -0.52 -18.73
C VAL A 52 6.09 0.47 -17.64
N GLU A 53 6.56 0.22 -16.42
CA GLU A 53 6.36 1.03 -15.22
C GLU A 53 6.91 2.44 -15.41
N ASP A 54 8.11 2.59 -15.98
CA ASP A 54 8.69 3.90 -16.25
C ASP A 54 7.93 4.66 -17.32
N VAL A 55 7.46 3.98 -18.38
CA VAL A 55 6.60 4.59 -19.39
C VAL A 55 5.31 5.10 -18.75
N MET A 56 4.63 4.27 -17.94
CA MET A 56 3.41 4.66 -17.25
C MET A 56 3.64 5.81 -16.25
N ALA A 57 4.78 5.84 -15.56
CA ALA A 57 5.15 6.94 -14.66
C ALA A 57 5.38 8.27 -15.41
N LYS A 58 5.76 8.22 -16.69
CA LYS A 58 5.91 9.37 -17.58
C LYS A 58 4.63 9.77 -18.32
N MET A 59 3.59 8.92 -18.32
CA MET A 59 2.26 9.23 -18.87
C MET A 59 1.53 10.22 -17.95
N LYS A 60 1.78 11.51 -18.17
CA LYS A 60 1.19 12.62 -17.43
C LYS A 60 0.70 13.72 -18.39
N PRO A 61 -0.29 14.53 -17.98
CA PRO A 61 -0.72 15.69 -18.75
C PRO A 61 0.47 16.62 -19.07
N GLY A 62 0.68 16.93 -20.36
CA GLY A 62 1.78 17.79 -20.82
C GLY A 62 3.20 17.22 -20.62
N GLY A 63 3.32 15.92 -20.29
CA GLY A 63 4.59 15.22 -20.11
C GLY A 63 5.18 14.62 -21.39
N GLU A 64 6.30 13.91 -21.26
CA GLU A 64 7.01 13.25 -22.37
C GLU A 64 6.15 12.20 -23.10
N MET A 65 5.27 11.50 -22.36
CA MET A 65 4.36 10.49 -22.92
C MET A 65 2.93 11.02 -23.04
N HIS A 66 2.76 12.33 -23.29
CA HIS A 66 1.44 12.98 -23.29
C HIS A 66 0.47 12.38 -24.31
N GLU A 67 0.88 12.10 -25.55
CA GLU A 67 -0.02 11.49 -26.56
C GLU A 67 -0.55 10.12 -26.11
N LEU A 68 0.30 9.33 -25.47
CA LEU A 68 -0.08 8.02 -24.94
C LEU A 68 -1.01 8.16 -23.72
N HIS A 69 -0.79 9.20 -22.92
CA HIS A 69 -1.65 9.58 -21.79
C HIS A 69 -3.04 10.03 -22.28
N GLU A 70 -3.14 10.86 -23.32
CA GLU A 70 -4.43 11.25 -23.91
C GLU A 70 -5.21 10.04 -24.43
N ARG A 71 -4.52 9.13 -25.14
CA ARG A 71 -5.13 7.89 -25.63
C ARG A 71 -5.66 7.00 -24.49
N TYR A 72 -4.94 6.97 -23.37
CA TYR A 72 -5.36 6.28 -22.15
C TYR A 72 -6.61 6.91 -21.54
N VAL A 73 -6.62 8.23 -21.37
CA VAL A 73 -7.75 8.98 -20.83
C VAL A 73 -8.99 8.83 -21.72
N GLU A 74 -8.83 8.92 -23.05
CA GLU A 74 -9.90 8.74 -24.01
C GLU A 74 -10.48 7.31 -23.97
N ALA A 75 -9.62 6.29 -23.89
CA ALA A 75 -10.06 4.90 -23.77
C ALA A 75 -10.83 4.66 -22.47
N TYR A 76 -10.38 5.27 -21.37
CA TYR A 76 -11.06 5.21 -20.07
C TYR A 76 -12.45 5.87 -20.12
N HIS A 77 -12.55 7.11 -20.62
CA HIS A 77 -13.83 7.82 -20.67
C HIS A 77 -14.87 7.15 -21.58
N ASN A 78 -14.42 6.37 -22.56
CA ASN A 78 -15.28 5.59 -23.44
C ASN A 78 -15.67 4.21 -22.87
N SER A 79 -15.30 3.88 -21.62
CA SER A 79 -15.59 2.58 -21.00
C SER A 79 -16.13 2.72 -19.57
N PRO A 80 -17.46 2.59 -19.36
CA PRO A 80 -18.05 2.54 -18.02
C PRO A 80 -17.45 1.42 -17.15
N ASP A 81 -17.20 0.25 -17.74
CA ASP A 81 -16.58 -0.88 -17.05
C ASP A 81 -15.18 -0.54 -16.52
N ALA A 82 -14.39 0.23 -17.28
CA ALA A 82 -13.09 0.70 -16.82
C ALA A 82 -13.20 1.60 -15.58
N ALA A 83 -14.25 2.44 -15.50
CA ALA A 83 -14.52 3.26 -14.33
C ALA A 83 -14.90 2.40 -13.10
N ASP A 84 -15.73 1.36 -13.29
CA ASP A 84 -16.10 0.43 -12.22
C ASP A 84 -14.89 -0.36 -11.70
N HIS A 85 -14.04 -0.84 -12.58
CA HIS A 85 -12.79 -1.50 -12.19
C HIS A 85 -11.82 -0.54 -11.49
N ARG A 86 -11.74 0.72 -11.92
CA ARG A 86 -10.93 1.75 -11.22
C ARG A 86 -11.46 2.02 -9.82
N LYS A 87 -12.78 2.07 -9.64
CA LYS A 87 -13.40 2.20 -8.33
C LYS A 87 -13.10 1.00 -7.43
N ALA A 88 -13.15 -0.22 -7.99
CA ALA A 88 -12.78 -1.43 -7.27
C ALA A 88 -11.30 -1.43 -6.82
N MET A 89 -10.39 -0.98 -7.69
CA MET A 89 -8.97 -0.79 -7.36
C MET A 89 -8.78 0.20 -6.20
N ASN A 90 -9.42 1.39 -6.24
CA ASN A 90 -9.33 2.35 -5.14
C ASN A 90 -9.87 1.78 -3.82
N LYS A 91 -11.00 1.07 -3.86
CA LYS A 91 -11.56 0.40 -2.68
C LYS A 91 -10.61 -0.66 -2.11
N ALA A 92 -9.91 -1.39 -2.97
CA ALA A 92 -8.92 -2.38 -2.56
C ALA A 92 -7.69 -1.70 -1.92
N ILE A 93 -7.23 -0.55 -2.45
CA ILE A 93 -6.17 0.27 -1.82
C ILE A 93 -6.59 0.71 -0.42
N ASP A 94 -7.79 1.30 -0.28
CA ASP A 94 -8.28 1.79 1.02
C ASP A 94 -8.39 0.64 2.04
N GLY A 95 -8.92 -0.50 1.59
CA GLY A 95 -8.99 -1.72 2.38
C GLY A 95 -7.60 -2.19 2.79
N PHE A 96 -6.67 -2.28 1.85
CA PHE A 96 -5.30 -2.74 2.09
C PHE A 96 -4.61 -1.86 3.12
N VAL A 97 -4.63 -0.54 2.93
CA VAL A 97 -4.03 0.45 3.83
C VAL A 97 -4.56 0.29 5.26
N ARG A 98 -5.88 0.13 5.42
CA ARG A 98 -6.49 -0.06 6.74
C ARG A 98 -5.98 -1.33 7.42
N GLN A 99 -5.98 -2.45 6.69
CA GLN A 99 -5.59 -3.75 7.23
C GLN A 99 -4.08 -3.81 7.52
N TYR A 100 -3.27 -3.27 6.61
CA TYR A 100 -1.82 -3.16 6.76
C TYR A 100 -1.46 -2.31 7.98
N GLY A 101 -2.12 -1.17 8.17
CA GLY A 101 -1.90 -0.32 9.36
C GLY A 101 -2.19 -1.06 10.67
N GLN A 102 -3.29 -1.83 10.71
CA GLN A 102 -3.61 -2.66 11.87
C GLN A 102 -2.59 -3.79 12.07
N ALA A 103 -2.14 -4.46 11.01
CA ALA A 103 -1.11 -5.48 11.13
C ALA A 103 0.22 -4.92 11.66
N GLN A 104 0.64 -3.73 11.22
CA GLN A 104 1.86 -3.09 11.73
C GLN A 104 1.76 -2.77 13.22
N GLU A 105 0.57 -2.38 13.72
CA GLU A 105 0.31 -2.21 15.15
C GLU A 105 0.35 -3.56 15.90
N GLU A 106 -0.31 -4.58 15.36
CA GLU A 106 -0.38 -5.92 15.94
C GLU A 106 0.99 -6.62 16.01
N MET A 107 1.91 -6.30 15.09
CA MET A 107 3.29 -6.78 15.12
C MET A 107 4.08 -6.26 16.33
N LEU A 108 3.64 -5.16 16.96
CA LEU A 108 4.27 -4.60 18.16
C LEU A 108 3.78 -5.25 19.47
N ALA A 109 2.75 -6.09 19.42
CA ALA A 109 2.14 -6.69 20.61
C ALA A 109 3.17 -7.58 21.36
N PRO A 110 3.35 -7.41 22.68
CA PRO A 110 4.21 -8.30 23.47
C PRO A 110 3.87 -9.78 23.33
N GLU A 111 2.59 -10.07 23.10
CA GLU A 111 1.99 -11.39 22.88
C GLU A 111 2.47 -12.07 21.59
N GLN A 112 3.23 -11.37 20.73
CA GLN A 112 3.95 -11.99 19.61
C GLN A 112 5.09 -12.88 20.08
N LYS A 113 5.63 -12.63 21.28
CA LYS A 113 6.71 -13.46 21.83
C LYS A 113 6.19 -14.88 22.06
N GLY A 114 6.75 -15.84 21.33
CA GLY A 114 6.36 -17.25 21.39
C GLY A 114 5.26 -17.65 20.39
N ASN A 115 4.86 -16.76 19.48
CA ASN A 115 4.01 -17.11 18.36
C ASN A 115 4.83 -17.82 17.27
N GLU A 116 4.62 -19.12 17.11
CA GLU A 116 5.34 -19.95 16.13
C GLU A 116 5.07 -19.54 14.67
N TYR A 117 3.95 -18.87 14.40
CA TYR A 117 3.54 -18.42 13.06
C TYR A 117 3.94 -16.97 12.76
N PHE A 118 4.62 -16.29 13.69
CA PHE A 118 4.87 -14.86 13.55
C PHE A 118 5.66 -14.50 12.28
N GLU A 119 6.74 -15.24 12.01
CA GLU A 119 7.57 -15.00 10.82
C GLU A 119 6.79 -15.28 9.53
N ASP A 120 6.03 -16.39 9.45
CA ASP A 120 5.16 -16.69 8.30
C ASP A 120 4.14 -15.57 8.05
N TYR A 121 3.48 -15.10 9.12
CA TYR A 121 2.53 -14.00 9.02
C TYR A 121 3.17 -12.70 8.56
N LYS A 122 4.40 -12.42 9.03
CA LYS A 122 5.15 -11.25 8.62
C LYS A 122 5.52 -11.32 7.14
N ASP A 123 6.06 -12.44 6.70
CA ASP A 123 6.47 -12.67 5.31
C ASP A 123 5.28 -12.52 4.36
N ARG A 124 4.14 -13.12 4.69
CA ARG A 124 2.91 -13.01 3.89
C ARG A 124 2.37 -11.57 3.81
N VAL A 125 2.49 -10.80 4.89
CA VAL A 125 2.12 -9.37 4.89
C VAL A 125 3.06 -8.57 3.98
N ASP A 126 4.36 -8.84 4.03
CA ASP A 126 5.35 -8.19 3.17
C ASP A 126 5.14 -8.58 1.69
N ASP A 127 4.87 -9.85 1.39
CA ASP A 127 4.54 -10.34 0.04
C ASP A 127 3.24 -9.72 -0.50
N ALA A 128 2.21 -9.56 0.34
CA ALA A 128 0.97 -8.90 -0.07
C ALA A 128 1.19 -7.40 -0.37
N LYS A 129 2.06 -6.75 0.41
CA LYS A 129 2.48 -5.36 0.17
C LYS A 129 3.24 -5.23 -1.14
N ASP A 130 4.24 -6.07 -1.39
CA ASP A 130 5.03 -5.97 -2.60
C ASP A 130 4.18 -6.22 -3.85
N ARG A 131 3.27 -7.21 -3.81
CA ARG A 131 2.31 -7.47 -4.90
C ARG A 131 1.41 -6.28 -5.21
N ILE A 132 0.81 -5.63 -4.20
CA ILE A 132 -0.09 -4.49 -4.47
C ILE A 132 0.71 -3.27 -4.96
N PHE A 133 1.93 -3.05 -4.47
CA PHE A 133 2.80 -1.97 -4.94
C PHE A 133 3.23 -2.15 -6.40
N GLU A 134 3.65 -3.36 -6.77
CA GLU A 134 3.98 -3.71 -8.16
C GLU A 134 2.78 -3.39 -9.08
N LYS A 135 1.61 -3.96 -8.77
CA LYS A 135 0.39 -3.78 -9.59
C LYS A 135 -0.06 -2.32 -9.63
N ALA A 136 0.13 -1.55 -8.56
CA ALA A 136 -0.19 -0.14 -8.55
C ALA A 136 0.72 0.73 -9.42
N GLY A 137 1.94 0.27 -9.70
CA GLY A 137 2.84 0.90 -10.68
C GLY A 137 2.34 0.78 -12.12
N HIS A 138 1.45 -0.16 -12.39
CA HIS A 138 0.90 -0.43 -13.72
C HIS A 138 -0.49 0.18 -13.95
N VAL A 139 -0.73 1.37 -13.39
CA VAL A 139 -1.95 2.16 -13.64
C VAL A 139 -1.56 3.65 -13.78
N PRO A 140 -1.66 4.24 -14.99
CA PRO A 140 -1.36 5.65 -15.20
C PRO A 140 -2.33 6.59 -14.48
N LEU A 141 -1.90 7.84 -14.32
CA LEU A 141 -2.72 8.91 -13.78
C LEU A 141 -3.87 9.25 -14.73
N LEU A 142 -5.09 9.46 -14.21
CA LEU A 142 -6.16 10.09 -14.98
C LEU A 142 -6.19 11.61 -14.80
N ASP A 143 -6.86 12.28 -15.73
CA ASP A 143 -7.19 13.69 -15.58
C ASP A 143 -8.01 13.93 -14.30
N GLY A 144 -7.60 14.95 -13.54
CA GLY A 144 -8.22 15.31 -12.27
C GLY A 144 -7.78 14.48 -11.06
N GLU A 145 -6.86 13.53 -11.22
CA GLU A 145 -6.21 12.85 -10.09
C GLU A 145 -4.93 13.57 -9.67
N ASP A 146 -4.75 13.78 -8.36
CA ASP A 146 -3.54 14.42 -7.81
C ASP A 146 -2.35 13.46 -7.70
N ALA A 147 -2.60 12.16 -7.74
CA ALA A 147 -1.60 11.11 -7.52
C ALA A 147 -2.01 9.78 -8.15
N THR A 148 -1.02 9.03 -8.65
CA THR A 148 -1.23 7.66 -9.15
C THR A 148 -1.59 6.72 -7.99
N HIS A 149 -2.11 5.54 -8.32
CA HIS A 149 -2.36 4.49 -7.33
C HIS A 149 -1.09 4.14 -6.53
N LEU A 150 0.06 4.03 -7.19
CA LEU A 150 1.34 3.78 -6.52
C LEU A 150 1.70 4.90 -5.54
N GLN A 151 1.57 6.17 -5.95
CA GLN A 151 1.86 7.32 -5.09
C GLN A 151 0.91 7.39 -3.88
N LYS A 152 -0.38 7.08 -4.08
CA LYS A 152 -1.36 6.99 -2.98
C LYS A 152 -0.96 5.91 -1.97
N LEU A 153 -0.58 4.72 -2.43
CA LEU A 153 -0.12 3.62 -1.57
C LEU A 153 1.17 3.98 -0.83
N GLN A 154 2.17 4.53 -1.52
CA GLN A 154 3.43 4.99 -0.92
C GLN A 154 3.18 6.00 0.20
N ALA A 155 2.37 7.02 -0.05
CA ALA A 155 2.05 8.04 0.93
C ALA A 155 1.28 7.48 2.13
N ALA A 156 0.34 6.57 1.92
CA ALA A 156 -0.43 5.95 2.99
C ALA A 156 0.43 5.03 3.86
N VAL A 157 1.30 4.21 3.26
CA VAL A 157 2.22 3.31 3.97
C VAL A 157 3.29 4.10 4.73
N ALA A 158 3.81 5.19 4.17
CA ALA A 158 4.73 6.08 4.89
C ALA A 158 4.11 6.61 6.19
N LYS A 159 2.85 7.08 6.13
CA LYS A 159 2.11 7.54 7.32
C LYS A 159 1.92 6.43 8.36
N ILE A 160 1.66 5.19 7.93
CA ILE A 160 1.56 4.03 8.82
C ILE A 160 2.89 3.79 9.53
N ILE A 161 4.00 3.81 8.79
CA ILE A 161 5.35 3.61 9.35
C ILE A 161 5.70 4.71 10.35
N GLU A 162 5.37 5.97 10.05
CA GLU A 162 5.56 7.09 10.97
C GLU A 162 4.77 6.89 12.27
N LYS A 163 3.48 6.55 12.18
CA LYS A 163 2.64 6.26 13.35
C LYS A 163 3.22 5.13 14.20
N VAL A 164 3.69 4.05 13.58
CA VAL A 164 4.32 2.90 14.25
C VAL A 164 5.59 3.33 14.98
N ARG A 165 6.44 4.16 14.37
CA ARG A 165 7.64 4.72 15.02
C ARG A 165 7.30 5.58 16.23
N GLU A 166 6.25 6.39 16.14
CA GLU A 166 5.76 7.21 17.27
C GLU A 166 5.29 6.33 18.43
N MET A 167 4.54 5.26 18.15
CA MET A 167 4.10 4.31 19.18
C MET A 167 5.28 3.65 19.90
N VAL A 168 6.26 3.14 19.16
CA VAL A 168 7.49 2.55 19.75
C VAL A 168 8.25 3.56 20.60
N SER A 169 8.38 4.81 20.13
CA SER A 169 9.06 5.88 20.87
C SER A 169 8.31 6.26 22.15
N GLY A 170 6.98 6.29 22.11
CA GLY A 170 6.12 6.48 23.28
C GLY A 170 6.29 5.38 24.33
N PHE A 171 6.33 4.11 23.90
CA PHE A 171 6.58 2.97 24.79
C PHE A 171 7.93 3.06 25.50
N THR A 172 9.01 3.38 24.78
CA THR A 172 10.35 3.51 25.39
C THR A 172 10.41 4.66 26.39
N THR A 173 9.77 5.79 26.11
CA THR A 173 9.70 6.94 27.01
C THR A 173 8.91 6.61 28.27
N MET A 174 7.78 5.90 28.14
CA MET A 174 6.96 5.47 29.27
C MET A 174 7.71 4.47 30.18
N LEU A 175 8.41 3.49 29.60
CA LEU A 175 9.21 2.52 30.35
C LEU A 175 10.38 3.20 31.08
N ARG A 176 11.05 4.16 30.44
CA ARG A 176 12.12 4.95 31.07
C ARG A 176 11.58 5.83 32.20
N GLY A 177 10.43 6.47 32.02
CA GLY A 177 9.78 7.28 33.04
C GLY A 177 9.37 6.46 34.28
N LYS A 178 8.82 5.26 34.09
CA LYS A 178 8.53 4.33 35.19
C LYS A 178 9.79 3.85 35.91
N ALA A 179 10.83 3.47 35.18
CA ALA A 179 12.10 3.06 35.77
C ALA A 179 12.83 4.20 36.50
N GLY A 180 12.62 5.46 36.10
CA GLY A 180 13.11 6.65 36.81
C GLY A 180 12.34 6.89 38.12
N ALA A 181 11.01 6.83 38.07
CA ALA A 181 10.15 7.00 39.26
C ALA A 181 10.38 5.92 40.32
N GLU A 182 10.62 4.67 39.91
CA GLU A 182 10.98 3.57 40.82
C GLU A 182 12.37 3.76 41.46
N LYS A 183 13.31 4.44 40.78
CA LYS A 183 14.64 4.74 41.33
C LYS A 183 14.60 5.91 42.32
N GLU A 184 13.77 6.92 42.09
CA GLU A 184 13.58 8.03 43.04
C GLU A 184 12.86 7.55 44.31
N ALA A 185 11.85 6.69 44.19
CA ALA A 185 11.12 6.11 45.32
C ALA A 185 11.95 5.21 46.25
N VAL A 186 13.07 4.65 45.77
CA VAL A 186 14.02 3.86 46.58
C VAL A 186 15.09 4.75 47.25
N SER A 187 15.18 6.03 46.87
CA SER A 187 16.20 6.97 47.33
C SER A 187 15.76 7.95 48.43
N GLU A 188 14.48 7.96 48.84
CA GLU A 188 14.02 8.68 50.03
C GLU A 188 14.22 7.81 51.29
N PRO A 189 15.14 8.14 52.21
CA PRO A 189 15.15 7.52 53.53
C PRO A 189 14.00 8.10 54.36
N ALA A 190 13.28 7.21 55.05
CA ALA A 190 12.26 7.57 56.04
C ALA A 190 12.87 8.42 57.19
N PRO A 191 12.10 9.38 57.75
CA PRO A 191 12.58 10.37 58.72
C PRO A 191 13.06 9.78 60.05
#